data_AF-A0A3M7KN02-F1
#
_entry.id   AF-A0A3M7KN02-F1
#
_cell.length_a   1.000
_cell.length_b   1.000
_cell.length_c   1.000
_cell.angle_alpha   90.00
_cell.angle_beta   90.00
_cell.angle_gamma   90.00
#
_symmetry.space_group_name_H-M   'P 1'
#
loop_
_entity.id
_entity.type
_entity.pdbx_description
1 polymer ?
#
loop_
_entity_poly.entity_id
_entity_poly.type
_entity_poly.pdbx_seq_one_letter_code
_entity_poly.pdbx_strand_id
1 'polypeptide(L)'
;MFNLKELLTFECKNEYESAYDLSLKRSFSNPKIYSANGDLKKRWYVYFSFREPDNGKLKRLTPFYGNANKYKTKEERLEVLVVYRKTLLKLLKQGYNPYADNSELYHKLNSKEVSSPQILEHQINGNIRAIGEELGMTLSEAFDFEAQNFQLTRKFKRAASLDITAISLIFYIHCCANVSQVNPKRLKNKTIV
;
A
#
# COMPACT_ATOMS: atom_id res chain seq x y z
N MET A 1 7.29 21.06 -19.63
CA MET A 1 8.21 19.92 -19.79
C MET A 1 9.49 20.31 -19.06
N PHE A 2 9.88 19.59 -18.01
CA PHE A 2 11.00 20.02 -17.14
C PHE A 2 12.35 19.74 -17.81
N ASN A 3 13.30 20.67 -17.65
CA ASN A 3 14.66 20.52 -18.17
C ASN A 3 15.49 19.59 -17.27
N LEU A 4 16.36 18.75 -17.85
CA LEU A 4 17.25 17.85 -17.10
C LEU A 4 18.09 18.58 -16.04
N LYS A 5 18.54 19.81 -16.34
CA LYS A 5 19.27 20.64 -15.38
C LYS A 5 18.39 21.05 -14.19
N GLU A 6 17.12 21.34 -14.42
CA GLU A 6 16.17 21.70 -13.35
C GLU A 6 15.88 20.50 -12.45
N LEU A 7 15.70 19.31 -13.03
CA LEU A 7 15.53 18.05 -12.29
C LEU A 7 16.75 17.73 -11.42
N LEU A 8 17.95 17.78 -11.98
CA LEU A 8 19.19 17.55 -11.21
C LEU A 8 19.38 18.58 -10.09
N THR A 9 19.08 19.85 -10.36
CA THR A 9 19.20 20.91 -9.35
C THR A 9 18.16 20.74 -8.24
N PHE A 10 16.96 20.25 -8.56
CA PHE A 10 15.91 19.95 -7.60
C PHE A 10 16.28 18.75 -6.72
N GLU A 11 16.76 17.65 -7.31
CA GLU A 11 17.23 16.47 -6.56
C GLU A 11 18.42 16.82 -5.64
N CYS A 12 19.43 17.54 -6.15
CA CYS A 12 20.56 18.01 -5.34
C CYS A 12 20.13 18.91 -4.17
N LYS A 13 19.16 19.82 -4.38
CA LYS A 13 18.64 20.68 -3.31
C LYS A 13 17.87 19.88 -2.28
N ASN A 14 17.02 18.95 -2.70
CA ASN A 14 16.24 18.11 -1.81
C ASN A 14 17.15 17.17 -0.99
N GLU A 15 18.19 16.60 -1.59
CA GLU A 15 19.19 15.81 -0.87
C GLU A 15 19.96 16.66 0.15
N TYR A 16 20.43 17.84 -0.25
CA TYR A 16 21.11 18.79 0.63
C TYR A 16 20.21 19.18 1.80
N GLU A 17 18.99 19.65 1.54
CA GLU A 17 17.99 19.97 2.57
C GLU A 17 17.69 18.77 3.48
N SER A 18 17.56 17.56 2.93
CA SER A 18 17.31 16.34 3.71
C SER A 18 18.49 15.92 4.59
N ALA A 19 19.74 16.21 4.18
CA ALA A 19 20.93 15.95 4.96
C ALA A 19 21.03 16.89 6.17
N TYR A 20 20.59 18.15 6.05
CA TYR A 20 20.49 19.09 7.17
C TYR A 20 19.22 18.94 8.01
N ASP A 21 18.23 18.19 7.49
CA ASP A 21 16.99 17.84 8.21
C ASP A 21 17.21 16.84 9.36
N LEU A 22 18.46 16.37 9.54
CA LEU A 22 18.92 15.62 10.73
C LEU A 22 18.68 16.36 12.05
N SER A 23 18.45 17.69 12.01
CA SER A 23 18.14 18.49 13.20
C SER A 23 16.66 18.54 13.59
N LEU A 24 15.73 18.27 12.66
CA LEU A 24 14.30 18.27 12.96
C LEU A 24 13.91 16.98 13.67
N LYS A 25 13.84 17.07 15.00
CA LYS A 25 13.41 15.96 15.86
C LYS A 25 11.98 15.56 15.49
N ARG A 26 11.82 14.36 14.95
CA ARG A 26 10.50 13.78 14.63
C ARG A 26 9.58 13.80 15.86
N SER A 27 8.34 14.23 15.66
CA SER A 27 7.32 14.30 16.70
C SER A 27 6.76 12.92 17.07
N PHE A 28 6.80 11.94 16.16
CA PHE A 28 6.29 10.60 16.42
C PHE A 28 7.15 9.51 15.76
N SER A 29 7.03 8.30 16.27
CA SER A 29 7.58 7.10 15.64
C SER A 29 6.56 6.45 14.71
N ASN A 30 7.00 5.82 13.62
CA ASN A 30 6.12 5.03 12.76
C ASN A 30 5.37 3.96 13.57
N PRO A 31 4.02 3.87 13.45
CA PRO A 31 3.24 2.88 14.18
C PRO A 31 3.62 1.44 13.82
N LYS A 32 3.69 0.58 14.84
CA LYS A 32 4.10 -0.82 14.74
C LYS A 32 2.99 -1.73 15.24
N ILE A 33 2.94 -2.95 14.68
CA ILE A 33 1.99 -3.98 15.08
C ILE A 33 2.71 -4.96 16.01
N TYR A 34 2.10 -5.25 17.14
CA TYR A 34 2.47 -6.38 17.98
C TYR A 34 1.51 -7.53 17.70
N SER A 35 2.02 -8.61 17.10
CA SER A 35 1.26 -9.81 16.73
C SER A 35 1.57 -11.03 17.60
N ALA A 36 2.35 -10.87 18.68
CA ALA A 36 2.73 -11.95 19.58
C ALA A 36 3.23 -13.24 18.86
N ASN A 37 3.95 -13.08 17.76
CA ASN A 37 4.42 -14.17 16.88
C ASN A 37 3.30 -15.06 16.30
N GLY A 38 2.10 -14.50 16.09
CA GLY A 38 0.96 -15.23 15.55
C GLY A 38 0.11 -15.94 16.60
N ASP A 39 0.39 -15.76 17.90
CA ASP A 39 -0.38 -16.38 18.97
C ASP A 39 -1.75 -15.71 19.16
N LEU A 40 -2.81 -16.44 18.83
CA LEU A 40 -4.20 -15.97 18.91
C LEU A 40 -4.73 -15.85 20.34
N LYS A 41 -4.11 -16.51 21.32
CA LYS A 41 -4.50 -16.41 22.74
C LYS A 41 -4.10 -15.07 23.33
N LYS A 42 -3.07 -14.42 22.76
CA LYS A 42 -2.58 -13.12 23.19
C LYS A 42 -3.32 -12.00 22.46
N ARG A 43 -3.39 -10.84 23.11
CA ARG A 43 -3.97 -9.64 22.51
C ARG A 43 -2.97 -9.02 21.53
N TRP A 44 -3.43 -8.71 20.34
CA TRP A 44 -2.65 -7.98 19.34
C TRP A 44 -3.04 -6.51 19.36
N TYR A 45 -2.10 -5.63 19.04
CA TYR A 45 -2.33 -4.18 19.09
C TYR A 45 -1.37 -3.40 18.20
N VAL A 46 -1.76 -2.16 17.89
CA VAL A 46 -0.89 -1.16 17.27
C VAL A 46 -0.32 -0.26 18.37
N TYR A 47 0.96 0.02 18.31
CA TYR A 47 1.62 0.93 19.24
C TYR A 47 2.52 1.91 18.50
N PHE A 48 2.66 3.10 19.07
CA PHE A 48 3.56 4.13 18.58
C PHE A 48 4.02 4.99 19.77
N SER A 49 5.05 5.79 19.53
CA SER A 49 5.56 6.76 20.49
C SER A 49 5.35 8.16 19.94
N PHE A 50 5.02 9.09 20.82
CA PHE A 50 4.86 10.50 20.50
C PHE A 50 5.73 11.33 21.44
N ARG A 51 6.23 12.46 20.94
CA ARG A 51 7.11 13.37 21.65
C ARG A 51 6.25 14.16 22.62
N GLU A 52 6.48 13.97 23.91
CA GLU A 52 5.75 14.69 24.95
C GLU A 52 6.14 16.18 24.89
N PRO A 53 5.16 17.11 24.97
CA PRO A 53 5.42 18.54 24.80
C PRO A 53 6.31 19.10 25.91
N ASP A 54 6.16 18.60 27.14
CA ASP A 54 6.83 19.16 28.32
C ASP A 54 8.32 18.81 28.39
N ASN A 55 8.68 17.55 28.12
CA ASN A 55 10.05 17.05 28.27
C ASN A 55 10.77 16.80 26.94
N GLY A 56 10.05 16.85 25.80
CA GLY A 56 10.59 16.57 24.48
C GLY A 56 11.14 15.14 24.31
N LYS A 57 10.74 14.17 25.12
CA LYS A 57 11.13 12.76 24.98
C LYS A 57 10.06 11.99 24.21
N LEU A 58 10.48 11.02 23.40
CA LEU A 58 9.55 10.09 22.77
C LEU A 58 9.04 9.09 23.80
N LYS A 59 7.75 9.14 24.10
CA LYS A 59 7.08 8.25 25.05
C LYS A 59 6.10 7.36 24.31
N ARG A 60 6.09 6.07 24.65
CA ARG A 60 5.13 5.11 24.10
C ARG A 60 3.74 5.42 24.68
N LEU A 61 2.76 5.60 23.79
CA LEU A 61 1.38 5.83 24.18
C LEU A 61 0.62 4.52 24.41
N THR A 62 -0.57 4.65 24.99
CA THR A 62 -1.50 3.54 25.18
C THR A 62 -1.73 2.80 23.85
N PRO A 63 -1.51 1.49 23.79
CA PRO A 63 -1.69 0.72 22.57
C PRO A 63 -3.15 0.68 22.14
N PHE A 64 -3.37 0.70 20.83
CA PHE A 64 -4.70 0.61 20.23
C PHE A 64 -5.03 -0.83 19.84
N TYR A 65 -6.07 -1.40 20.45
CA TYR A 65 -6.47 -2.79 20.26
C TYR A 65 -7.44 -3.01 19.09
N GLY A 66 -8.22 -1.99 18.72
CA GLY A 66 -9.05 -1.97 17.51
C GLY A 66 -9.97 -3.19 17.31
N ASN A 67 -10.46 -3.83 18.38
CA ASN A 67 -11.28 -5.05 18.29
C ASN A 67 -10.66 -6.20 17.49
N ALA A 68 -9.34 -6.21 17.23
CA ALA A 68 -8.69 -7.24 16.44
C ALA A 68 -8.89 -8.65 17.03
N ASN A 69 -9.08 -8.76 18.34
CA ASN A 69 -9.28 -10.05 19.01
C ASN A 69 -10.62 -10.75 18.65
N LYS A 70 -11.57 -10.05 18.00
CA LYS A 70 -12.83 -10.65 17.54
C LYS A 70 -12.62 -11.68 16.42
N TYR A 71 -11.59 -11.46 15.60
CA TYR A 71 -11.27 -12.35 14.48
C TYR A 71 -10.57 -13.62 14.97
N LYS A 72 -10.88 -14.74 14.33
CA LYS A 72 -10.38 -16.07 14.72
C LYS A 72 -9.13 -16.47 13.96
N THR A 73 -8.92 -15.96 12.75
CA THR A 73 -7.75 -16.29 11.93
C THR A 73 -6.63 -15.26 12.09
N LYS A 74 -5.39 -15.70 11.91
CA LYS A 74 -4.22 -14.81 12.02
C LYS A 74 -4.19 -13.79 10.88
N GLU A 75 -4.68 -14.19 9.71
CA GLU A 75 -4.78 -13.39 8.50
C GLU A 75 -5.75 -12.23 8.70
N GLU A 76 -6.98 -12.50 9.14
CA GLU A 76 -8.00 -11.47 9.41
C GLU A 76 -7.52 -10.48 10.47
N ARG A 77 -6.94 -10.97 11.58
CA ARG A 77 -6.39 -10.10 12.63
C ARG A 77 -5.33 -9.16 12.08
N LEU A 78 -4.43 -9.69 11.25
CA LEU A 78 -3.35 -8.90 10.68
C LEU A 78 -3.85 -7.89 9.66
N GLU A 79 -4.81 -8.27 8.82
CA GLU A 79 -5.44 -7.37 7.84
C GLU A 79 -6.02 -6.13 8.53
N VAL A 80 -6.83 -6.33 9.57
CA VAL A 80 -7.42 -5.25 10.35
C VAL A 80 -6.35 -4.37 11.00
N LEU A 81 -5.31 -4.96 11.60
CA LEU A 81 -4.23 -4.20 12.22
C LEU A 81 -3.37 -3.44 11.21
N VAL A 82 -3.21 -3.95 10.00
CA VAL A 82 -2.51 -3.26 8.91
C VAL A 82 -3.31 -2.03 8.46
N VAL A 83 -4.63 -2.14 8.38
CA VAL A 83 -5.50 -0.99 8.11
C VAL A 83 -5.31 0.06 9.20
N TYR A 84 -5.41 -0.31 10.48
CA TYR A 84 -5.19 0.63 11.60
C TYR A 84 -3.81 1.27 11.58
N ARG A 85 -2.75 0.50 11.28
CA ARG A 85 -1.40 1.05 11.17
C ARG A 85 -1.31 2.12 10.08
N LYS A 86 -1.91 1.87 8.91
CA LYS A 86 -1.89 2.79 7.77
C LYS A 86 -2.71 4.04 8.05
N THR A 87 -3.92 3.89 8.59
CA THR A 87 -4.81 5.03 8.92
C THR A 87 -4.20 5.89 10.00
N LEU A 88 -3.64 5.28 11.06
CA LEU A 88 -2.96 6.01 12.13
C LEU A 88 -1.74 6.77 11.60
N LEU A 89 -0.93 6.16 10.73
CA LEU A 89 0.20 6.86 10.11
C LEU A 89 -0.27 8.04 9.25
N LYS A 90 -1.33 7.88 8.47
CA LYS A 90 -1.93 8.98 7.68
C LYS A 90 -2.40 10.11 8.60
N LEU A 91 -3.10 9.77 9.68
CA LEU A 91 -3.62 10.72 10.65
C LEU A 91 -2.50 11.51 11.34
N LEU A 92 -1.41 10.83 11.74
CA LEU A 92 -0.23 11.47 12.33
C LEU A 92 0.46 12.43 11.35
N LYS A 93 0.57 12.05 10.07
CA LYS A 93 1.11 12.93 9.02
C LYS A 93 0.23 14.15 8.75
N GLN A 94 -1.07 14.06 9.03
CA GLN A 94 -2.01 15.17 8.89
C GLN A 94 -1.98 16.15 10.07
N GLY A 95 -1.16 15.89 11.10
CA GLY A 95 -0.97 16.80 12.24
C GLY A 95 -1.71 16.39 13.51
N TYR A 96 -2.23 15.17 13.61
CA TYR A 96 -2.86 14.69 14.84
C TYR A 96 -1.90 14.70 16.03
N ASN A 97 -2.37 15.23 17.17
CA ASN A 97 -1.60 15.31 18.40
C ASN A 97 -2.40 14.72 19.58
N PRO A 98 -1.91 13.65 20.24
CA PRO A 98 -2.60 13.00 21.35
C PRO A 98 -2.64 13.82 22.65
N TYR A 99 -1.83 14.89 22.75
CA TYR A 99 -1.76 15.77 23.92
C TYR A 99 -2.51 17.10 23.72
N ALA A 100 -3.14 17.30 22.56
CA ALA A 100 -3.86 18.52 22.22
C ALA A 100 -5.29 18.22 21.76
N ASP A 101 -6.09 19.28 21.62
CA ASP A 101 -7.40 19.18 21.01
C ASP A 101 -7.28 18.93 19.49
N ASN A 102 -8.01 17.96 18.98
CA ASN A 102 -8.02 17.57 17.57
C ASN A 102 -9.35 17.89 16.86
N SER A 103 -10.23 18.69 17.48
CA SER A 103 -11.56 19.02 16.96
C SER A 103 -11.52 19.64 15.56
N GLU A 104 -10.61 20.58 15.32
CA GLU A 104 -10.44 21.20 13.99
C GLU A 104 -10.04 20.18 12.92
N LEU A 105 -9.07 19.30 13.24
CA LEU A 105 -8.64 18.23 12.34
C LEU A 105 -9.79 17.27 12.03
N TYR A 106 -10.60 16.93 13.04
CA TYR A 106 -11.77 16.08 12.89
C TYR A 106 -12.80 16.69 11.91
N HIS A 107 -13.15 17.96 12.09
CA HIS A 107 -14.07 18.66 11.18
C HIS A 107 -13.52 18.75 9.75
N LYS A 108 -12.20 18.98 9.60
CA LYS A 108 -11.52 19.02 8.30
C LYS A 108 -11.50 17.68 7.57
N LEU A 109 -11.40 16.57 8.29
CA LEU A 109 -11.45 15.23 7.70
C LEU A 109 -12.88 14.89 7.28
N ASN A 110 -13.86 15.17 8.13
CA ASN A 110 -15.26 14.90 7.82
C ASN A 110 -15.77 15.74 6.65
N SER A 111 -15.42 17.03 6.58
CA SER A 111 -15.85 17.89 5.46
C SER A 111 -15.28 17.46 4.11
N LYS A 112 -14.10 16.82 4.10
CA LYS A 112 -13.52 16.23 2.89
C LYS A 112 -14.21 14.94 2.47
N GLU A 113 -14.67 14.12 3.42
CA GLU A 113 -15.38 12.87 3.10
C GLU A 113 -16.76 13.13 2.46
N VAL A 114 -17.38 14.29 2.72
CA VAL A 114 -18.61 14.73 2.04
C VAL A 114 -18.41 15.00 0.53
N SER A 115 -17.16 15.16 0.06
CA SER A 115 -16.85 15.35 -1.37
C SER A 115 -16.46 14.08 -2.13
N SER A 116 -16.51 12.91 -1.48
CA SER A 116 -16.41 11.58 -2.11
C SER A 116 -17.75 10.85 -1.98
N PRO A 117 -18.24 10.13 -3.00
CA PRO A 117 -19.66 9.83 -3.16
C PRO A 117 -20.17 8.84 -2.11
N GLN A 118 -20.61 9.37 -0.96
CA GLN A 118 -21.48 8.70 -0.01
C GLN A 118 -22.95 9.15 -0.17
N ILE A 119 -23.27 9.89 -1.23
CA ILE A 119 -24.64 10.13 -1.70
C ILE A 119 -24.96 9.16 -2.84
N LEU A 120 -25.06 7.86 -2.57
CA LEU A 120 -25.56 6.89 -3.55
C LEU A 120 -26.40 5.77 -2.91
N GLU A 121 -27.05 5.99 -1.76
CA GLU A 121 -28.08 5.05 -1.27
C GLU A 121 -29.51 5.62 -1.29
N HIS A 122 -29.70 6.94 -1.45
CA HIS A 122 -31.05 7.52 -1.45
C HIS A 122 -31.54 8.18 -2.75
N GLN A 123 -30.71 8.29 -3.79
CA GLN A 123 -31.14 8.85 -5.08
C GLN A 123 -31.29 7.80 -6.20
N ILE A 124 -30.84 6.57 -6.00
CA ILE A 124 -30.89 5.50 -7.01
C ILE A 124 -32.32 4.95 -7.20
N ASN A 125 -33.15 4.94 -6.15
CA ASN A 125 -34.50 4.37 -6.22
C ASN A 125 -35.50 5.19 -7.08
N GLY A 126 -35.18 6.46 -7.36
CA GLY A 126 -36.02 7.34 -8.18
C GLY A 126 -35.72 7.22 -9.69
N ASN A 127 -34.43 7.12 -10.06
CA ASN A 127 -34.01 7.23 -11.45
C ASN A 127 -34.01 5.91 -12.24
N ILE A 128 -34.09 4.73 -11.60
CA ILE A 128 -34.17 3.45 -12.31
C ILE A 128 -35.50 3.30 -13.09
N ARG A 129 -36.57 3.98 -12.65
CA ARG A 129 -37.89 3.87 -13.28
C ARG A 129 -37.99 4.54 -14.65
N ALA A 130 -37.09 5.47 -14.98
CA ALA A 130 -37.13 6.23 -16.23
C ALA A 130 -36.16 5.70 -17.31
N ILE A 131 -35.20 4.83 -16.97
CA ILE A 131 -34.19 4.31 -17.92
C ILE A 131 -34.63 2.95 -18.51
N GLY A 132 -35.59 2.27 -17.88
CA GLY A 132 -36.08 0.95 -18.30
C GLY A 132 -36.91 0.92 -19.59
N GLU A 133 -37.19 2.06 -20.22
CA GLU A 133 -38.00 2.12 -21.44
C GLU A 133 -37.18 2.14 -22.74
N GLU A 134 -35.87 2.46 -22.74
CA GLU A 134 -35.07 2.56 -23.97
C GLU A 134 -34.04 1.43 -24.20
N LEU A 135 -33.76 0.60 -23.19
CA LEU A 135 -32.90 -0.58 -23.34
C LEU A 135 -33.69 -1.81 -22.92
N GLY A 136 -34.31 -2.48 -23.89
CA GLY A 136 -35.13 -3.69 -23.72
C GLY A 136 -34.35 -4.94 -23.31
N MET A 137 -33.45 -4.83 -22.33
CA MET A 137 -32.72 -5.96 -21.76
C MET A 137 -33.42 -6.37 -20.47
N THR A 138 -33.70 -7.67 -20.34
CA THR A 138 -34.34 -8.18 -19.12
C THR A 138 -33.34 -8.16 -17.95
N LEU A 139 -33.84 -8.02 -16.72
CA LEU A 139 -32.98 -7.96 -15.52
C LEU A 139 -32.05 -9.19 -15.41
N SER A 140 -32.52 -10.37 -15.84
CA SER A 140 -31.74 -11.60 -15.87
C SER A 140 -30.58 -11.53 -16.86
N GLU A 141 -30.83 -10.93 -18.03
CA GLU A 141 -29.83 -10.76 -19.09
C GLU A 141 -28.73 -9.78 -18.68
N ALA A 142 -29.09 -8.74 -17.91
CA ALA A 142 -28.11 -7.82 -17.32
C ALA A 142 -27.17 -8.53 -16.32
N PHE A 143 -27.71 -9.42 -15.46
CA PHE A 143 -26.90 -10.21 -14.54
C PHE A 143 -25.99 -11.21 -15.27
N ASP A 144 -26.49 -11.86 -16.33
CA ASP A 144 -25.68 -12.78 -17.14
C ASP A 144 -24.55 -12.05 -17.88
N PHE A 145 -24.79 -10.81 -18.34
CA PHE A 145 -23.76 -9.97 -18.95
C PHE A 145 -22.65 -9.59 -17.97
N GLU A 146 -23.01 -9.23 -16.73
CA GLU A 146 -22.05 -8.91 -15.68
C GLU A 146 -21.21 -10.14 -15.31
N ALA A 147 -21.84 -11.32 -15.22
CA ALA A 147 -21.14 -12.58 -14.98
C ALA A 147 -20.15 -12.90 -16.11
N GLN A 148 -20.52 -12.69 -17.38
CA GLN A 148 -19.62 -12.93 -18.52
C GLN A 148 -18.42 -11.99 -18.53
N ASN A 149 -18.60 -10.70 -18.24
CA ASN A 149 -17.52 -9.73 -18.16
C ASN A 149 -16.54 -10.05 -17.01
N PHE A 150 -17.05 -10.55 -15.89
CA PHE A 150 -16.22 -11.02 -14.79
C PHE A 150 -15.35 -12.25 -15.15
N GLN A 151 -15.88 -13.18 -15.96
CA GLN A 151 -15.08 -14.31 -16.45
C GLN A 151 -14.02 -13.88 -17.48
N LEU A 152 -14.35 -12.94 -18.36
CA LEU A 152 -13.42 -12.39 -19.35
C LEU A 152 -12.24 -11.68 -18.66
N THR A 153 -12.52 -10.82 -17.68
CA THR A 153 -11.46 -10.13 -16.93
C THR A 153 -10.55 -11.10 -16.16
N ARG A 154 -11.09 -12.18 -15.60
CA ARG A 154 -10.28 -13.26 -14.99
C ARG A 154 -9.41 -14.02 -16.01
N LYS A 155 -9.94 -14.30 -17.21
CA LYS A 155 -9.16 -14.95 -18.29
C LYS A 155 -8.03 -14.05 -18.78
N PHE A 156 -8.29 -12.76 -19.00
CA PHE A 156 -7.26 -11.79 -19.39
C PHE A 156 -6.15 -11.65 -18.32
N LYS A 157 -6.51 -11.64 -17.03
CA LYS A 157 -5.54 -11.54 -15.94
C LYS A 157 -4.67 -12.81 -15.81
N ARG A 158 -5.22 -13.99 -16.11
CA ARG A 158 -4.46 -15.25 -16.18
C ARG A 158 -3.56 -15.31 -17.41
N ALA A 159 -4.03 -14.86 -18.58
CA ALA A 159 -3.23 -14.78 -19.79
C ALA A 159 -2.01 -13.85 -19.60
N ALA A 160 -2.23 -12.64 -19.05
CA ALA A 160 -1.14 -11.72 -18.73
C ALA A 160 -0.12 -12.30 -17.72
N SER A 161 -0.56 -13.14 -16.78
CA SER A 161 0.36 -13.81 -15.84
C SER A 161 1.20 -14.90 -16.51
N LEU A 162 0.66 -15.61 -17.50
CA LEU A 162 1.37 -16.65 -18.25
C LEU A 162 2.42 -16.04 -19.17
N ASP A 163 2.10 -14.93 -19.85
CA ASP A 163 3.04 -14.22 -20.73
C ASP A 163 4.25 -13.65 -19.95
N ILE A 164 4.03 -13.10 -18.75
CA ILE A 164 5.13 -12.61 -17.89
C ILE A 164 6.03 -13.77 -17.44
N THR A 165 5.46 -14.91 -17.07
CA THR A 165 6.26 -16.09 -16.69
C THR A 165 7.02 -16.72 -17.86
N ALA A 166 6.42 -16.73 -19.06
CA ALA A 166 7.07 -17.22 -20.28
C ALA A 166 8.22 -16.30 -20.71
N ILE A 167 8.03 -14.98 -20.66
CA ILE A 167 9.10 -13.99 -20.92
C ILE A 167 10.24 -14.16 -19.91
N SER A 168 9.94 -14.40 -18.63
CA SER A 168 10.95 -14.65 -17.61
C SER A 168 11.72 -15.97 -17.83
N LEU A 169 11.05 -17.04 -18.29
CA LEU A 169 11.70 -18.32 -18.60
C LEU A 169 12.56 -18.21 -19.87
N ILE A 170 12.10 -17.49 -20.90
CA ILE A 170 12.86 -17.21 -22.11
C ILE A 170 14.12 -16.40 -21.78
N PHE A 171 14.02 -15.38 -20.92
CA PHE A 171 15.18 -14.62 -20.45
C PHE A 171 16.18 -15.51 -19.68
N TYR A 172 15.67 -16.43 -18.84
CA TYR A 172 16.51 -17.35 -18.08
C TYR A 172 17.25 -18.34 -19.00
N ILE A 173 16.58 -18.89 -20.01
CA ILE A 173 17.17 -19.80 -21.01
C ILE A 173 18.21 -19.06 -21.88
N HIS A 174 17.92 -17.83 -22.31
CA HIS A 174 18.85 -17.02 -23.10
C HIS A 174 20.09 -16.61 -22.29
N CYS A 175 19.93 -16.38 -20.98
CA CYS A 175 21.04 -16.11 -20.07
C CYS A 175 21.92 -17.36 -19.86
N CYS A 176 21.32 -18.56 -19.72
CA CYS A 176 22.06 -19.81 -19.57
C CYS A 176 22.83 -20.22 -20.84
N ALA A 177 22.33 -19.90 -22.04
CA ALA A 177 23.01 -20.21 -23.30
C ALA A 177 24.28 -19.36 -23.54
N ASN A 178 24.34 -18.14 -22.99
CA ASN A 178 25.49 -17.23 -23.16
C ASN A 178 26.65 -17.48 -22.17
N VAL A 179 26.46 -18.29 -21.12
CA VAL A 179 27.53 -18.62 -20.16
C VAL A 179 28.41 -19.78 -20.67
N SER A 180 27.98 -20.55 -21.67
CA SER A 180 28.72 -21.73 -22.16
C SER A 180 29.71 -21.47 -23.32
N GLN A 181 29.93 -20.22 -23.73
CA GLN A 181 30.87 -19.86 -24.83
C GLN A 181 32.18 -19.20 -24.37
N VAL A 182 32.47 -19.14 -23.06
CA VAL A 182 33.82 -18.78 -22.58
C VAL A 182 34.70 -20.03 -22.61
N ASN A 183 35.34 -20.22 -23.76
CA ASN A 183 36.24 -21.32 -24.08
C ASN A 183 37.65 -21.09 -23.45
N PRO A 184 38.10 -21.89 -22.46
CA PRO A 184 39.45 -21.77 -21.93
C PRO A 184 40.45 -22.44 -22.88
N LYS A 185 41.05 -21.65 -23.78
CA LYS A 185 42.20 -22.09 -24.59
C LYS A 185 43.45 -22.25 -23.71
N ARG A 186 43.59 -23.47 -23.18
CA ARG A 186 44.79 -24.31 -23.11
C ARG A 186 46.04 -23.71 -23.80
N LEU A 187 46.93 -23.08 -23.02
CA LEU A 187 48.34 -22.91 -23.38
C LEU A 187 49.15 -24.02 -22.71
N LYS A 188 49.80 -24.82 -23.55
CA LYS A 188 50.60 -25.99 -23.22
C LYS A 188 51.99 -25.56 -22.72
N ASN A 189 52.40 -26.21 -21.64
CA ASN A 189 53.75 -26.61 -21.21
C ASN A 189 54.95 -26.13 -22.06
N LYS A 190 55.94 -25.55 -21.36
CA LYS A 190 57.36 -25.78 -21.64
C LYS A 190 58.09 -26.03 -20.32
N THR A 191 58.65 -27.23 -20.22
CA THR A 191 59.53 -27.72 -19.16
C THR A 191 60.98 -27.64 -19.67
N ILE A 192 61.95 -27.61 -18.72
CA ILE A 192 63.39 -27.93 -18.83
C ILE A 192 64.21 -26.86 -19.61
N VAL A 193 65.33 -26.29 -19.13
CA VAL A 193 66.40 -26.66 -18.18
C VAL A 193 66.80 -25.41 -17.38
#